data_AF-A0A101XEZ0-F1
#
_entry.id   AF-A0A101XEZ0-F1
#
_cell.length_a   1.000
_cell.length_b   1.000
_cell.length_c   1.000
_cell.angle_alpha   90.00
_cell.angle_beta   90.00
_cell.angle_gamma   90.00
#
_symmetry.space_group_name_H-M   'P 1'
#
loop_
_entity.id
_entity.type
_entity.pdbx_description
1 polymer ?
#
loop_
_entity_poly.entity_id
_entity_poly.type
_entity_poly.pdbx_seq_one_letter_code
_entity_poly.pdbx_strand_id
1 'polypeptide(L)'
;MYIGEGVSVASGSVIGPYAVVGNRSKVGPHVRIKESVVMDGVVIEAGAYLSRSIVGEGVVLGRWTRLAEAVVADGVYIKDEIYVGRGAAVGPNREVEQDVKDGEILP
;
A
#
# COMPACT_ATOMS: atom_id res chain seq x y z
N MET A 1 6.66 13.30 8.02
CA MET A 1 5.63 12.97 7.03
C MET A 1 5.99 13.71 5.76
N TYR A 2 5.86 13.08 4.61
CA TYR A 2 6.01 13.70 3.30
C TYR A 2 4.84 13.34 2.40
N ILE A 3 4.31 14.32 1.66
CA ILE A 3 3.26 14.14 0.66
C ILE A 3 3.76 14.81 -0.63
N GLY A 4 3.86 14.03 -1.70
CA GLY A 4 4.32 14.46 -3.00
C GLY A 4 3.31 15.34 -3.76
N GLU A 5 3.75 15.82 -4.91
CA GLU A 5 2.93 16.66 -5.79
C GLU A 5 1.79 15.87 -6.44
N GLY A 6 0.61 16.48 -6.53
CA GLY A 6 -0.55 15.86 -7.19
C GLY A 6 -1.17 14.69 -6.42
N VAL A 7 -0.80 14.50 -5.15
CA VAL A 7 -1.44 13.50 -4.29
C VAL A 7 -2.87 13.94 -3.95
N SER A 8 -3.81 13.01 -4.02
CA SER A 8 -5.18 13.20 -3.54
C SER A 8 -5.45 12.32 -2.32
N VAL A 9 -6.04 12.90 -1.27
CA VAL A 9 -6.38 12.20 -0.04
C VAL A 9 -7.85 12.42 0.27
N ALA A 10 -8.63 11.34 0.26
CA ALA A 10 -10.06 11.40 0.52
C ALA A 10 -10.37 11.50 2.03
N SER A 11 -11.63 11.83 2.32
CA SER A 11 -12.11 12.10 3.68
C SER A 11 -11.91 10.92 4.64
N GLY A 12 -11.57 11.23 5.89
CA GLY A 12 -11.43 10.25 6.96
C GLY A 12 -10.13 9.44 6.94
N SER A 13 -9.25 9.70 5.97
CA SER A 13 -7.94 9.07 5.88
C SER A 13 -6.92 9.74 6.79
N VAL A 14 -6.03 8.93 7.37
CA VAL A 14 -4.98 9.38 8.29
C VAL A 14 -3.64 8.91 7.75
N ILE A 15 -2.78 9.89 7.48
CA ILE A 15 -1.39 9.65 7.06
C ILE A 15 -0.52 9.98 8.27
N GLY A 16 0.46 9.13 8.57
CA GLY A 16 1.40 9.29 9.67
C GLY A 16 1.07 8.48 10.93
N PRO A 17 2.01 8.47 11.89
CA PRO A 17 3.32 9.14 11.84
C PRO A 17 4.29 8.46 10.86
N TYR A 18 5.37 9.17 10.48
CA TYR A 18 6.46 8.64 9.65
C TYR A 18 6.06 8.01 8.31
N ALA A 19 5.03 8.56 7.65
CA ALA A 19 4.60 8.12 6.34
C ALA A 19 5.13 9.03 5.21
N VAL A 20 5.41 8.43 4.06
CA VAL A 20 5.76 9.09 2.80
C VAL A 20 4.74 8.65 1.75
N VAL A 21 4.15 9.60 1.03
CA VAL A 21 3.29 9.34 -0.12
C VAL A 21 3.87 10.04 -1.35
N GLY A 22 4.25 9.26 -2.36
CA GLY A 22 4.87 9.71 -3.61
C GLY A 22 3.90 10.48 -4.50
N ASN A 23 4.44 11.08 -5.56
CA ASN A 23 3.70 11.98 -6.44
C ASN A 23 2.57 11.25 -7.16
N ARG A 24 1.48 11.98 -7.46
CA ARG A 24 0.33 11.50 -8.24
C ARG A 24 -0.39 10.28 -7.63
N SER A 25 -0.09 9.92 -6.39
CA SER A 25 -0.75 8.83 -5.68
C SER A 25 -2.17 9.23 -5.24
N LYS A 26 -3.07 8.26 -5.17
CA LYS A 26 -4.47 8.44 -4.78
C LYS A 26 -4.76 7.64 -3.52
N VAL A 27 -5.18 8.33 -2.47
CA VAL A 27 -5.55 7.73 -1.19
C VAL A 27 -7.06 7.84 -1.04
N GLY A 28 -7.74 6.69 -1.09
CA GLY A 28 -9.18 6.53 -0.90
C GLY A 28 -9.64 6.87 0.52
N PRO A 29 -10.96 6.83 0.80
CA PRO A 29 -11.51 7.24 2.09
C PRO A 29 -11.19 6.22 3.19
N HIS A 30 -11.07 6.70 4.42
CA HIS A 30 -10.81 5.88 5.62
C HIS A 30 -9.53 5.04 5.58
N VAL A 31 -8.55 5.42 4.75
CA VAL A 31 -7.24 4.76 4.67
C VAL A 31 -6.36 5.20 5.83
N ARG A 32 -5.53 4.29 6.35
CA ARG A 32 -4.54 4.59 7.39
C ARG A 32 -3.15 4.18 6.93
N ILE A 33 -2.21 5.11 6.91
CA ILE A 33 -0.83 4.88 6.50
C ILE A 33 0.09 5.33 7.64
N LYS A 34 0.89 4.43 8.21
CA LYS A 34 1.87 4.78 9.25
C LYS A 34 3.19 4.06 9.03
N GLU A 35 4.30 4.76 9.30
CA GLU A 35 5.65 4.19 9.21
C GLU A 35 5.94 3.53 7.84
N SER A 36 5.25 3.97 6.79
CA SER A 36 5.26 3.33 5.49
C SER A 36 5.70 4.29 4.40
N VAL A 37 6.30 3.74 3.36
CA VAL A 37 6.69 4.47 2.17
C VAL A 37 5.82 4.00 1.02
N VAL A 38 5.07 4.93 0.43
CA VAL A 38 4.26 4.72 -0.75
C VAL A 38 4.92 5.50 -1.88
N MET A 39 5.33 4.82 -2.95
CA MET A 39 5.99 5.44 -4.11
C MET A 39 4.99 6.19 -5.01
N ASP A 40 5.46 6.64 -6.16
CA ASP A 40 4.70 7.45 -7.12
C ASP A 40 3.56 6.63 -7.76
N GLY A 41 2.46 7.32 -8.10
CA GLY A 41 1.36 6.75 -8.88
C GLY A 41 0.59 5.62 -8.20
N VAL A 42 0.76 5.39 -6.90
CA VAL A 42 0.07 4.33 -6.17
C VAL A 42 -1.38 4.69 -5.96
N VAL A 43 -2.28 3.71 -6.15
CA VAL A 43 -3.70 3.82 -5.84
C VAL A 43 -3.99 2.98 -4.60
N ILE A 44 -4.51 3.61 -3.56
CA ILE A 44 -4.91 2.96 -2.31
C ILE A 44 -6.40 3.12 -2.16
N GLU A 45 -7.17 2.04 -2.29
CA GLU A 45 -8.61 2.09 -2.21
C GLU A 45 -9.13 2.14 -0.75
N ALA A 46 -10.45 2.27 -0.61
CA ALA A 46 -11.11 2.59 0.64
C ALA A 46 -10.78 1.60 1.77
N GLY A 47 -10.56 2.12 2.98
CA GLY A 47 -10.39 1.32 4.20
C GLY A 47 -9.07 0.56 4.31
N ALA A 48 -8.14 0.73 3.36
CA ALA A 48 -6.84 0.07 3.43
C ALA A 48 -6.01 0.53 4.64
N TYR A 49 -5.18 -0.38 5.16
CA TYR A 49 -4.29 -0.13 6.29
C TYR A 49 -2.86 -0.53 5.96
N LEU A 50 -1.95 0.44 6.03
CA LEU A 50 -0.52 0.27 5.78
C LEU A 50 0.26 0.58 7.05
N SER A 51 1.09 -0.36 7.48
CA SER A 51 1.97 -0.18 8.63
C SER A 51 3.35 -0.74 8.34
N ARG A 52 4.40 0.06 8.55
CA ARG A 52 5.80 -0.39 8.43
C ARG A 52 6.12 -1.06 7.09
N SER A 53 5.48 -0.62 6.01
CA SER A 53 5.51 -1.29 4.70
C SER A 53 6.05 -0.39 3.60
N ILE A 54 6.61 -1.01 2.56
CA ILE A 54 7.10 -0.33 1.36
C ILE A 54 6.22 -0.75 0.19
N VAL A 55 5.71 0.24 -0.54
CA VAL A 55 4.82 0.05 -1.70
C VAL A 55 5.46 0.69 -2.92
N GLY A 56 5.79 -0.13 -3.91
CA GLY A 56 6.44 0.23 -5.17
C GLY A 56 5.60 1.15 -6.07
N GLU A 57 6.21 1.61 -7.15
CA GLU A 57 5.60 2.54 -8.10
C GLU A 57 4.42 1.87 -8.83
N GLY A 58 3.34 2.63 -9.02
CA GLY A 58 2.18 2.17 -9.80
C GLY A 58 1.42 0.99 -9.19
N VAL A 59 1.67 0.65 -7.93
CA VAL A 59 0.90 -0.38 -7.21
C VAL A 59 -0.54 0.06 -7.02
N VAL A 60 -1.46 -0.91 -7.06
CA VAL A 60 -2.86 -0.72 -6.68
C VAL A 60 -3.19 -1.63 -5.52
N LEU A 61 -3.69 -1.04 -4.44
CA LEU A 61 -4.17 -1.73 -3.27
C LEU A 61 -5.69 -1.65 -3.25
N GLY A 62 -6.36 -2.80 -3.39
CA GLY A 62 -7.81 -2.92 -3.29
C GLY A 62 -8.37 -2.50 -1.93
N ARG A 63 -9.69 -2.45 -1.84
CA ARG A 63 -10.44 -2.05 -0.65
C ARG A 63 -10.13 -3.00 0.50
N TRP A 64 -10.05 -2.44 1.71
CA TRP A 64 -9.85 -3.21 2.94
C TRP A 64 -8.56 -4.05 2.95
N THR A 65 -7.60 -3.76 2.07
CA THR A 65 -6.30 -4.42 2.09
C THR A 65 -5.49 -4.04 3.32
N ARG A 66 -4.65 -4.96 3.77
CA ARG A 66 -3.83 -4.76 4.95
C ARG A 66 -2.39 -5.18 4.72
N LEU A 67 -1.51 -4.19 4.73
CA LEU A 67 -0.06 -4.36 4.66
C LEU A 67 0.55 -4.17 6.05
N ALA A 68 1.22 -5.21 6.55
CA ALA A 68 1.89 -5.19 7.83
C ALA A 68 3.33 -5.66 7.67
N GLU A 69 4.30 -4.74 7.74
CA GLU A 69 5.73 -5.06 7.57
C GLU A 69 6.03 -5.81 6.26
N ALA A 70 5.39 -5.36 5.18
CA ALA A 70 5.48 -5.99 3.87
C ALA A 70 6.25 -5.14 2.87
N VAL A 71 6.81 -5.79 1.86
CA VAL A 71 7.39 -5.14 0.69
C VAL A 71 6.59 -5.54 -0.54
N VAL A 72 6.03 -4.56 -1.24
CA VAL A 72 5.31 -4.75 -2.49
C VAL A 72 6.07 -4.04 -3.60
N ALA A 73 6.54 -4.79 -4.59
CA ALA A 73 7.29 -4.25 -5.71
C ALA A 73 6.40 -3.53 -6.74
N ASP A 74 7.02 -2.95 -7.75
CA ASP A 74 6.35 -2.08 -8.73
C ASP A 74 5.30 -2.83 -9.57
N GLY A 75 4.23 -2.12 -9.92
CA GLY A 75 3.19 -2.63 -10.82
C GLY A 75 2.36 -3.79 -10.27
N VAL A 76 2.36 -4.01 -8.96
CA VAL A 76 1.54 -5.04 -8.32
C VAL A 76 0.08 -4.57 -8.17
N TYR A 77 -0.87 -5.47 -8.44
CA TYR A 77 -2.29 -5.30 -8.14
C TYR A 77 -2.69 -6.24 -7.01
N ILE A 78 -3.04 -5.71 -5.84
CA ILE A 78 -3.56 -6.48 -4.71
C ILE A 78 -5.08 -6.35 -4.71
N LYS A 79 -5.80 -7.47 -4.79
CA LYS A 79 -7.29 -7.48 -4.75
C LYS A 79 -7.83 -6.98 -3.40
N ASP A 80 -9.15 -6.76 -3.38
CA ASP A 80 -9.86 -6.41 -2.16
C ASP A 80 -9.67 -7.45 -1.06
N GLU A 81 -9.68 -6.99 0.19
CA GLU A 81 -9.69 -7.82 1.42
C GLU A 81 -8.44 -8.70 1.61
N ILE A 82 -7.36 -8.42 0.88
CA ILE A 82 -6.11 -9.19 1.00
C ILE A 82 -5.24 -8.66 2.15
N TYR A 83 -4.75 -9.60 2.96
CA TYR A 83 -3.70 -9.39 3.94
C TYR A 83 -2.34 -9.79 3.37
N VAL A 84 -1.35 -8.90 3.54
CA VAL A 84 0.06 -9.17 3.22
C VAL A 84 0.87 -9.06 4.50
N GLY A 85 1.41 -10.20 4.89
CA GLY A 85 1.96 -10.45 6.21
C GLY A 85 3.33 -9.86 6.49
N ARG A 86 3.75 -10.02 7.75
CA ARG A 86 5.04 -9.55 8.24
C ARG A 86 6.18 -10.24 7.53
N GLY A 87 7.11 -9.46 6.99
CA GLY A 87 8.26 -9.99 6.26
C GLY A 87 7.88 -10.62 4.92
N ALA A 88 6.63 -10.47 4.48
CA ALA A 88 6.23 -10.91 3.16
C ALA A 88 6.79 -9.97 2.09
N ALA A 89 7.12 -10.54 0.93
CA ALA A 89 7.57 -9.80 -0.23
C ALA A 89 6.77 -10.21 -1.46
N VAL A 90 6.25 -9.21 -2.19
CA VAL A 90 5.55 -9.41 -3.45
C VAL A 90 6.40 -8.83 -4.57
N GLY A 91 6.83 -9.70 -5.48
CA GLY A 91 7.59 -9.38 -6.68
C GLY A 91 6.75 -8.61 -7.72
N PRO A 92 7.43 -7.98 -8.69
CA PRO A 92 6.84 -6.96 -9.54
C PRO A 92 5.85 -7.52 -10.58
N ASN A 93 4.99 -6.65 -11.11
CA ASN A 93 4.11 -6.91 -12.25
C ASN A 93 3.21 -8.13 -12.09
N ARG A 94 2.53 -8.25 -10.94
CA ARG A 94 1.63 -9.37 -10.67
C ARG A 94 0.33 -8.97 -9.99
N GLU A 95 -0.60 -9.90 -10.03
CA GLU A 95 -1.85 -9.84 -9.30
C GLU A 95 -1.81 -10.76 -8.07
N VAL A 96 -2.26 -10.25 -6.92
CA VAL A 96 -2.38 -11.00 -5.65
C VAL A 96 -3.85 -11.14 -5.33
N GLU A 97 -4.33 -12.39 -5.37
CA GLU A 97 -5.75 -12.72 -5.19
C GLU A 97 -6.07 -13.37 -3.83
N GLN A 98 -5.05 -13.66 -3.05
CA GLN A 98 -5.16 -14.36 -1.77
C GLN A 98 -4.14 -13.79 -0.78
N ASP A 99 -4.38 -14.03 0.50
CA ASP A 99 -3.48 -13.61 1.57
C ASP A 99 -2.05 -14.13 1.34
N VAL A 100 -1.10 -13.24 1.58
CA VAL A 100 0.33 -13.55 1.57
C VAL A 100 0.77 -13.70 3.01
N LYS A 101 1.20 -14.91 3.37
CA LYS A 101 1.51 -15.25 4.76
C LYS A 101 2.76 -14.51 5.23
N ASP A 102 2.92 -14.41 6.55
CA ASP A 102 4.13 -13.88 7.15
C ASP A 102 5.37 -14.64 6.63
N GLY A 103 6.37 -13.91 6.15
CA GLY A 103 7.61 -14.44 5.58
C GLY A 103 7.49 -15.04 4.17
N GLU A 104 6.30 -15.05 3.57
CA GLU A 104 6.09 -15.58 2.22
C GLU A 104 6.66 -14.63 1.16
N ILE A 105 7.39 -15.20 0.21
CA ILE A 105 7.94 -14.47 -0.93
C ILE A 105 7.19 -14.94 -2.16
N LEU A 106 6.44 -14.04 -2.77
CA LEU A 106 5.85 -14.21 -4.08
C LEU A 106 6.82 -13.61 -5.10
N PRO A 107 7.62 -14.39 -5.87
CA PRO A 107 8.65 -13.88 -6.77
C PRO A 107 8.10 -13.27 -8.07
#